data_AF-A0A7Z9JMT6-F1
#
_entry.id   AF-A0A7Z9JMT6-F1
#
_cell.length_a   1.000
_cell.length_b   1.000
_cell.length_c   1.000
_cell.angle_alpha   90.00
_cell.angle_beta   90.00
_cell.angle_gamma   90.00
#
_symmetry.space_group_name_H-M   'P 1'
#
loop_
_entity.id
_entity.type
_entity.pdbx_description
1 polymer ?
#
loop_
_entity_poly.entity_id
_entity_poly.type
_entity_poly.pdbx_seq_one_letter_code
_entity_poly.pdbx_strand_id
1 'polypeptide(L)'
;MTMRFSSALLALLASAPLVAQDATRQVTADDYTRAERFLSQNTNSLVFGASVSAQWLGDGRFWYRSMVPGGTEFVMVDPSEGTRERAFDHERIANVLNAVSGEAFESLSLPLNGLSLEGNDLEATVGPPGHFRCNLTEYSCESVAVTPGPTVSRLEVVSPDARNAVFIRDHNLWVRDLGTGDESALTTDGVEDFGYGTNNAGWTRSDRPILKWSPDSRKIATFRHDARGVGMMYLVNTQVGHPQLDAWRYPLPEDSVIFRISRVVLNLDRPAEDQIVSLAMPPDQHRSTCSDHIACGGSFGDVEWSLDSEHIVFVSSARDHKTATVRIANTSTGAVTVLFEEVEETFYESNGWDFLSSSNEILWFSQRDDWGHLYLYDAGTGALKRQVTQGDWNVLRIMEIDEGARTVTFIGNEREPGDPYFQYLYRTGLDGGDVELLTPDSANHTVSLSPDGKYLVDTYSTPVIPPVTVLRDREDGSRILAIEEADISRLQASGWQPPMPFSVKARDGETDLYGLLFRPMNFDPGRSYPIVNYLYPGPQSGSVGSRSFRASHRDPRVP
;
A
#
# COMPACT_ATOMS: atom_id res chain seq x y z
N MET A 1 -24.39 85.94 45.13
CA MET A 1 -25.09 85.89 46.43
C MET A 1 -25.44 84.43 46.71
N THR A 2 -24.79 83.84 47.72
CA THR A 2 -25.23 82.71 48.57
C THR A 2 -25.84 81.41 47.98
N MET A 3 -25.00 80.36 47.92
CA MET A 3 -25.08 79.09 48.70
C MET A 3 -26.41 78.29 48.80
N ARG A 4 -26.44 77.03 48.32
CA ARG A 4 -26.35 75.76 49.13
C ARG A 4 -26.75 74.46 48.37
N PHE A 5 -25.89 73.44 48.55
CA PHE A 5 -26.01 71.96 48.52
C PHE A 5 -27.35 71.26 48.24
N SER A 6 -27.32 70.15 47.45
CA SER A 6 -27.42 68.77 47.99
C SER A 6 -27.31 67.65 46.94
N SER A 7 -26.48 66.66 47.30
CA SER A 7 -26.58 65.20 47.09
C SER A 7 -26.60 64.60 45.68
N ALA A 8 -25.43 64.10 45.27
CA ALA A 8 -25.25 63.12 44.21
C ALA A 8 -25.71 61.72 44.67
N LEU A 9 -26.55 61.06 43.87
CA LEU A 9 -26.89 59.65 44.01
C LEU A 9 -25.95 58.84 43.10
N LEU A 10 -24.97 58.15 43.69
CA LEU A 10 -24.12 57.19 42.99
C LEU A 10 -24.95 55.92 42.73
N ALA A 11 -25.40 55.71 41.50
CA ALA A 11 -25.93 54.42 41.07
C ALA A 11 -24.75 53.54 40.64
N LEU A 12 -24.37 52.57 41.49
CA LEU A 12 -23.51 51.46 41.10
C LEU A 12 -24.28 50.60 40.07
N LEU A 13 -23.96 50.76 38.79
CA LEU A 13 -24.25 49.74 37.78
C LEU A 13 -23.22 48.62 37.96
N ALA A 14 -23.58 47.61 38.74
CA ALA A 14 -22.90 46.34 38.76
C ALA A 14 -23.12 45.66 37.39
N SER A 15 -22.21 45.89 36.45
CA SER A 15 -22.07 45.10 35.22
C SER A 15 -21.56 43.72 35.62
N ALA A 16 -22.49 42.83 35.99
CA ALA A 16 -22.21 41.41 36.08
C ALA A 16 -21.86 40.91 34.68
N PRO A 17 -20.71 40.25 34.46
CA PRO A 17 -20.49 39.55 33.22
C PRO A 17 -21.53 38.43 33.17
N LEU A 18 -22.48 38.55 32.24
CA LEU A 18 -23.28 37.43 31.78
C LEU A 18 -22.32 36.47 31.09
N VAL A 19 -21.65 35.64 31.90
CA VAL A 19 -21.13 34.37 31.44
C VAL A 19 -22.38 33.58 31.05
N ALA A 20 -22.72 33.59 29.77
CA ALA A 20 -23.61 32.60 29.21
C ALA A 20 -22.95 31.24 29.49
N GLN A 21 -23.33 30.62 30.60
CA GLN A 21 -23.10 29.20 30.79
C GLN A 21 -23.95 28.54 29.71
N ASP A 22 -23.33 28.24 28.57
CA ASP A 22 -23.86 27.29 27.61
C ASP A 22 -24.22 26.04 28.43
N ALA A 23 -25.51 25.81 28.62
CA ALA A 23 -26.00 24.57 29.18
C ALA A 23 -25.44 23.47 28.28
N THR A 24 -24.43 22.75 28.78
CA THR A 24 -23.83 21.64 28.06
C THR A 24 -24.96 20.65 27.78
N ARG A 25 -25.39 20.57 26.53
CA ARG A 25 -26.40 19.59 26.09
C ARG A 25 -25.92 18.23 26.58
N GLN A 26 -26.68 17.63 27.48
CA GLN A 26 -26.36 16.31 27.98
C GLN A 26 -26.54 15.32 26.82
N VAL A 27 -25.45 14.64 26.44
CA VAL A 27 -25.47 13.60 25.42
C VAL A 27 -26.28 12.42 25.97
N THR A 28 -27.24 11.95 25.18
CA THR A 28 -28.17 10.88 25.54
C THR A 28 -27.79 9.56 24.87
N ALA A 29 -28.32 8.43 25.36
CA ALA A 29 -28.16 7.13 24.71
C ALA A 29 -28.68 7.13 23.26
N ASP A 30 -29.72 7.91 22.97
CA ASP A 30 -30.25 8.09 21.61
C ASP A 30 -29.26 8.84 20.71
N ASP A 31 -28.48 9.77 21.25
CA ASP A 31 -27.41 10.44 20.51
C ASP A 31 -26.32 9.44 20.09
N TYR A 32 -25.88 8.59 21.03
CA TYR A 32 -24.93 7.51 20.71
C TYR A 32 -25.50 6.52 19.71
N THR A 33 -26.76 6.08 19.88
CA THR A 33 -27.43 5.16 18.96
C THR A 33 -27.52 5.75 17.55
N ARG A 34 -27.76 7.06 17.41
CA ARG A 34 -27.73 7.74 16.10
C ARG A 34 -26.32 7.79 15.52
N ALA A 35 -25.30 8.13 16.31
CA ALA A 35 -23.91 8.16 15.86
C ALA A 35 -23.42 6.78 15.39
N GLU A 36 -23.76 5.72 16.14
CA GLU A 36 -23.37 4.34 15.85
C GLU A 36 -23.85 3.88 14.47
N ARG A 37 -25.04 4.32 14.02
CA ARG A 37 -25.57 4.01 12.67
C ARG A 37 -24.67 4.53 11.55
N PHE A 38 -23.82 5.52 11.81
CA PHE A 38 -22.90 6.09 10.84
C PHE A 38 -21.48 5.54 10.93
N LEU A 39 -21.21 4.56 11.81
CA LEU A 39 -19.95 3.83 11.78
C LEU A 39 -19.81 3.03 10.48
N SER A 40 -18.57 2.77 10.09
CA SER A 40 -18.23 2.14 8.81
C SER A 40 -18.94 0.79 8.61
N GLN A 41 -19.04 -0.04 9.65
CA GLN A 41 -19.73 -1.33 9.55
C GLN A 41 -21.23 -1.22 9.19
N ASN A 42 -21.86 -0.09 9.52
CA ASN A 42 -23.29 0.14 9.31
C ASN A 42 -23.59 0.90 8.02
N THR A 43 -22.65 1.73 7.55
CA THR A 43 -22.83 2.54 6.33
C THR A 43 -22.28 1.87 5.08
N ASN A 44 -21.18 1.12 5.18
CA ASN A 44 -20.59 0.42 4.03
C ASN A 44 -21.55 -0.64 3.46
N SER A 45 -22.37 -1.27 4.30
CA SER A 45 -23.39 -2.24 3.87
C SER A 45 -24.58 -1.62 3.15
N LEU A 46 -24.67 -0.29 3.09
CA LEU A 46 -25.70 0.47 2.39
C LEU A 46 -25.27 0.95 1.00
N VAL A 47 -24.05 0.61 0.57
CA VAL A 47 -23.50 0.98 -0.73
C VAL A 47 -23.23 -0.27 -1.55
N PHE A 48 -23.77 -0.32 -2.76
CA PHE A 48 -23.60 -1.43 -3.70
C PHE A 48 -22.75 -0.99 -4.89
N GLY A 49 -22.03 -1.91 -5.55
CA GLY A 49 -21.21 -1.61 -6.73
C GLY A 49 -20.07 -0.60 -6.50
N ALA A 50 -19.58 -0.44 -5.25
CA ALA A 50 -18.64 0.64 -4.93
C ALA A 50 -17.17 0.40 -5.32
N SER A 51 -16.79 -0.85 -5.62
CA SER A 51 -15.40 -1.20 -5.91
C SER A 51 -15.33 -2.49 -6.69
N VAL A 52 -14.36 -2.58 -7.60
CA VAL A 52 -14.03 -3.80 -8.34
C VAL A 52 -12.60 -4.20 -8.01
N SER A 53 -12.43 -5.43 -7.54
CA SER A 53 -11.12 -6.07 -7.38
C SER A 53 -11.01 -7.19 -8.41
N ALA A 54 -10.47 -6.85 -9.58
CA ALA A 54 -10.37 -7.76 -10.71
C ALA A 54 -9.44 -8.94 -10.40
N GLN A 55 -9.93 -10.15 -10.63
CA GLN A 55 -9.17 -11.40 -10.59
C GLN A 55 -9.03 -11.91 -12.03
N TRP A 56 -7.88 -11.62 -12.64
CA TRP A 56 -7.61 -11.92 -14.05
C TRP A 56 -7.37 -13.42 -14.27
N LEU A 57 -7.92 -13.92 -15.38
CA LEU A 57 -7.75 -15.27 -15.88
C LEU A 57 -6.70 -15.30 -16.99
N GLY A 58 -6.12 -16.48 -17.25
CA GLY A 58 -5.10 -16.65 -18.29
C GLY A 58 -5.59 -16.40 -19.73
N ASP A 59 -6.90 -16.34 -19.95
CA ASP A 59 -7.51 -16.03 -21.24
C ASP A 59 -7.82 -14.53 -21.43
N GLY A 60 -7.48 -13.68 -20.46
CA GLY A 60 -7.71 -12.24 -20.51
C GLY A 60 -9.07 -11.78 -19.98
N ARG A 61 -9.96 -12.70 -19.58
CA ARG A 61 -11.17 -12.34 -18.81
C ARG A 61 -10.80 -12.05 -17.36
N PHE A 62 -11.70 -11.43 -16.61
CA PHE A 62 -11.56 -11.33 -15.16
C PHE A 62 -12.90 -11.45 -14.46
N TRP A 63 -12.87 -11.95 -13.24
CA TRP A 63 -14.04 -11.94 -12.36
C TRP A 63 -13.81 -11.05 -11.16
N TYR A 64 -14.90 -10.64 -10.52
CA TYR A 64 -14.84 -9.94 -9.24
C TYR A 64 -16.08 -10.21 -8.40
N ARG A 65 -15.97 -9.91 -7.12
CA ARG A 65 -17.06 -9.97 -6.15
C ARG A 65 -17.78 -8.61 -6.09
N SER A 66 -19.09 -8.58 -6.30
CA SER A 66 -19.91 -7.37 -6.21
C SER A 66 -20.94 -7.49 -5.09
N MET A 67 -21.07 -6.44 -4.26
CA MET A 67 -22.14 -6.36 -3.26
C MET A 67 -23.42 -5.88 -3.93
N VAL A 68 -24.52 -6.61 -3.69
CA VAL A 68 -25.85 -6.32 -4.23
C VAL A 68 -26.91 -6.42 -3.13
N PRO A 69 -28.11 -5.87 -3.32
CA PRO A 69 -29.22 -6.11 -2.41
C PRO A 69 -29.44 -7.61 -2.15
N GLY A 70 -29.32 -8.03 -0.90
CA GLY A 70 -29.52 -9.42 -0.48
C GLY A 70 -28.24 -10.24 -0.31
N GLY A 71 -27.07 -9.72 -0.72
CA GLY A 71 -25.79 -10.37 -0.45
C GLY A 71 -24.70 -10.01 -1.45
N THR A 72 -24.16 -11.01 -2.12
CA THR A 72 -23.03 -10.92 -3.02
C THR A 72 -23.33 -11.66 -4.31
N GLU A 73 -22.99 -11.04 -5.45
CA GLU A 73 -22.84 -11.76 -6.71
C GLU A 73 -21.37 -11.81 -7.14
N PHE A 74 -21.08 -12.76 -8.04
CA PHE A 74 -19.80 -12.91 -8.69
C PHE A 74 -20.02 -12.58 -10.16
N VAL A 75 -19.24 -11.64 -10.68
CA VAL A 75 -19.39 -11.08 -12.02
C VAL A 75 -18.18 -11.49 -12.85
N MET A 76 -18.41 -11.90 -14.08
CA MET A 76 -17.39 -12.12 -15.10
C MET A 76 -17.44 -10.97 -16.10
N VAL A 77 -16.26 -10.48 -16.49
CA VAL A 77 -16.08 -9.48 -17.54
C VAL A 77 -15.19 -10.08 -18.62
N ASP A 78 -15.64 -9.96 -19.86
CA ASP A 78 -14.84 -10.26 -21.04
C ASP A 78 -14.46 -8.93 -21.72
N PRO A 79 -13.21 -8.48 -21.57
CA PRO A 79 -12.72 -7.26 -22.22
C PRO A 79 -12.79 -7.30 -23.74
N SER A 80 -12.60 -8.48 -24.35
CA SER A 80 -12.54 -8.63 -25.81
C SER A 80 -13.91 -8.56 -26.46
N GLU A 81 -14.92 -9.11 -25.80
CA GLU A 81 -16.32 -9.06 -26.22
C GLU A 81 -17.08 -7.86 -25.65
N GLY A 82 -16.49 -7.13 -24.71
CA GLY A 82 -17.11 -5.99 -24.04
C GLY A 82 -18.32 -6.38 -23.19
N THR A 83 -18.30 -7.57 -22.58
CA THR A 83 -19.44 -8.09 -21.82
C THR A 83 -19.20 -8.05 -20.31
N ARG A 84 -20.30 -7.93 -19.56
CA ARG A 84 -20.37 -8.03 -18.10
C ARG A 84 -21.58 -8.88 -17.75
N GLU A 85 -21.36 -10.04 -17.16
CA GLU A 85 -22.42 -10.98 -16.80
C GLU A 85 -22.14 -11.66 -15.45
N ARG A 86 -23.12 -12.40 -14.92
CA ARG A 86 -22.85 -13.23 -13.74
C ARG A 86 -21.86 -14.33 -14.12
N ALA A 87 -20.85 -14.53 -13.28
CA ALA A 87 -19.84 -15.57 -13.51
C ALA A 87 -20.44 -16.98 -13.55
N PHE A 88 -21.59 -17.18 -12.89
CA PHE A 88 -22.36 -18.42 -12.88
C PHE A 88 -23.78 -18.17 -12.34
N ASP A 89 -24.66 -19.18 -12.45
CA ASP A 89 -25.96 -19.17 -11.79
C ASP A 89 -25.81 -19.51 -10.30
N HIS A 90 -25.93 -18.48 -9.46
CA HIS A 90 -25.80 -18.58 -8.00
C HIS A 90 -26.81 -19.53 -7.35
N GLU A 91 -28.04 -19.63 -7.87
CA GLU A 91 -29.06 -20.51 -7.31
C GLU A 91 -28.72 -21.97 -7.60
N ARG A 92 -28.30 -22.27 -8.83
CA ARG A 92 -27.87 -23.61 -9.19
C ARG A 92 -26.63 -24.04 -8.41
N ILE A 93 -25.64 -23.16 -8.23
CA ILE A 93 -24.44 -23.44 -7.41
C ILE A 93 -24.80 -23.65 -5.94
N ALA A 94 -25.67 -22.83 -5.35
CA ALA A 94 -26.15 -23.04 -3.98
C ALA A 94 -26.79 -24.43 -3.82
N ASN A 95 -27.67 -24.82 -4.74
CA ASN A 95 -28.36 -26.10 -4.69
C ASN A 95 -27.39 -27.29 -4.74
N VAL A 96 -26.39 -27.25 -5.61
CA VAL A 96 -25.44 -28.37 -5.75
C VAL A 96 -24.45 -28.41 -4.61
N LEU A 97 -24.03 -27.25 -4.08
CA LEU A 97 -23.19 -27.18 -2.88
C LEU A 97 -23.94 -27.71 -1.66
N ASN A 98 -25.19 -27.29 -1.44
CA ASN A 98 -26.04 -27.77 -0.35
C ASN A 98 -26.22 -29.29 -0.40
N ALA A 99 -26.40 -29.85 -1.61
CA ALA A 99 -26.54 -31.29 -1.80
C ALA A 99 -25.28 -32.08 -1.42
N VAL A 100 -24.08 -31.54 -1.68
CA VAL A 100 -22.81 -32.24 -1.40
C VAL A 100 -22.24 -31.94 -0.01
N SER A 101 -22.48 -30.75 0.54
CA SER A 101 -21.98 -30.35 1.86
C SER A 101 -22.92 -30.73 3.00
N GLY A 102 -24.23 -30.87 2.73
CA GLY A 102 -25.27 -31.03 3.74
C GLY A 102 -25.66 -29.72 4.46
N GLU A 103 -25.16 -28.57 3.98
CA GLU A 103 -25.46 -27.24 4.50
C GLU A 103 -26.61 -26.55 3.75
N ALA A 104 -27.05 -25.39 4.23
CA ALA A 104 -28.15 -24.60 3.66
C ALA A 104 -27.68 -23.19 3.28
N PHE A 105 -26.91 -23.08 2.20
CA PHE A 105 -26.48 -21.83 1.61
C PHE A 105 -27.57 -21.19 0.73
N GLU A 106 -27.70 -19.87 0.80
CA GLU A 106 -28.52 -19.07 -0.09
C GLU A 106 -27.72 -18.58 -1.30
N SER A 107 -28.38 -18.30 -2.42
CA SER A 107 -27.73 -17.93 -3.70
C SER A 107 -26.79 -16.73 -3.59
N LEU A 108 -27.18 -15.68 -2.86
CA LEU A 108 -26.36 -14.47 -2.68
C LEU A 108 -25.46 -14.51 -1.43
N SER A 109 -25.42 -15.64 -0.70
CA SER A 109 -24.67 -15.80 0.55
C SER A 109 -23.73 -17.00 0.50
N LEU A 110 -23.15 -17.28 -0.66
CA LEU A 110 -22.22 -18.39 -0.86
C LEU A 110 -20.85 -18.12 -0.17
N PRO A 111 -20.36 -18.99 0.73
CA PRO A 111 -19.11 -18.77 1.44
C PRO A 111 -17.89 -19.30 0.65
N LEU A 112 -17.67 -18.77 -0.56
CA LEU A 112 -16.60 -19.19 -1.47
C LEU A 112 -15.26 -18.53 -1.11
N ASN A 113 -14.47 -19.17 -0.25
CA ASN A 113 -13.14 -18.69 0.13
C ASN A 113 -12.08 -19.25 -0.81
N GLY A 114 -11.13 -18.39 -1.23
CA GLY A 114 -10.08 -18.79 -2.19
C GLY A 114 -10.65 -19.23 -3.53
N LEU A 115 -11.77 -18.62 -3.95
CA LEU A 115 -12.44 -18.91 -5.21
C LEU A 115 -11.45 -18.79 -6.38
N SER A 116 -11.36 -19.84 -7.18
CA SER A 116 -10.76 -19.84 -8.51
C SER A 116 -11.80 -20.22 -9.55
N LEU A 117 -11.73 -19.59 -10.72
CA LEU A 117 -12.54 -19.90 -11.88
C LEU A 117 -11.60 -20.23 -13.04
N GLU A 118 -11.61 -21.47 -13.50
CA GLU A 118 -10.77 -21.91 -14.63
C GLU A 118 -11.63 -22.63 -15.66
N GLY A 119 -11.76 -22.04 -16.85
CA GLY A 119 -12.66 -22.56 -17.89
C GLY A 119 -14.10 -22.61 -17.40
N ASN A 120 -14.62 -23.83 -17.22
CA ASN A 120 -15.98 -24.08 -16.71
C ASN A 120 -15.95 -24.64 -15.27
N ASP A 121 -14.83 -24.59 -14.57
CA ASP A 121 -14.72 -25.12 -13.23
C ASP A 121 -14.62 -23.98 -12.21
N LEU A 122 -15.39 -24.13 -11.13
CA LEU A 122 -15.33 -23.32 -9.93
C LEU A 122 -14.68 -24.14 -8.83
N GLU A 123 -13.60 -23.64 -8.25
CA GLU A 123 -12.93 -24.28 -7.13
C GLU A 123 -12.86 -23.33 -5.95
N ALA A 124 -13.34 -23.76 -4.78
CA ALA A 124 -13.38 -22.92 -3.59
C ALA A 124 -13.44 -23.76 -2.30
N THR A 125 -12.98 -23.15 -1.21
CA THR A 125 -13.22 -23.65 0.14
C THR A 125 -14.54 -23.10 0.67
N VAL A 126 -15.47 -24.00 1.01
CA VAL A 126 -16.84 -23.66 1.39
C VAL A 126 -17.10 -24.10 2.83
N GLY A 127 -17.04 -23.15 3.76
CA GLY A 127 -17.18 -23.39 5.21
C GLY A 127 -16.14 -24.39 5.76
N PRO A 128 -16.24 -24.80 7.05
CA PRO A 128 -15.64 -26.05 7.49
C PRO A 128 -16.56 -27.22 7.04
N PRO A 129 -16.09 -28.25 6.31
CA PRO A 129 -14.68 -28.65 6.12
C PRO A 129 -14.34 -29.05 4.68
N GLY A 130 -14.92 -28.42 3.65
CA GLY A 130 -14.81 -28.92 2.28
C GLY A 130 -14.14 -27.96 1.31
N HIS A 131 -13.15 -28.47 0.59
CA HIS A 131 -12.75 -27.92 -0.70
C HIS A 131 -13.57 -28.59 -1.78
N PHE A 132 -14.19 -27.80 -2.66
CA PHE A 132 -15.10 -28.29 -3.67
C PHE A 132 -14.68 -27.80 -5.04
N ARG A 133 -14.82 -28.68 -6.02
CA ARG A 133 -14.77 -28.33 -7.44
C ARG A 133 -16.15 -28.54 -8.03
N CYS A 134 -16.65 -27.54 -8.73
CA CYS A 134 -17.97 -27.51 -9.33
C CYS A 134 -17.87 -27.22 -10.82
N ASN A 135 -18.50 -28.05 -11.65
CA ASN A 135 -18.62 -27.77 -13.08
C ASN A 135 -19.79 -26.80 -13.33
N LEU A 136 -19.51 -25.66 -13.95
CA LEU A 136 -20.46 -24.57 -14.22
C LEU A 136 -21.37 -24.80 -15.44
N THR A 137 -21.11 -25.85 -16.24
CA THR A 137 -22.01 -26.22 -17.37
C THR A 137 -23.06 -27.21 -16.91
N GLU A 138 -22.62 -28.29 -16.26
CA GLU A 138 -23.49 -29.35 -15.75
C GLU A 138 -24.15 -28.96 -14.41
N TYR A 139 -23.53 -28.04 -13.67
CA TYR A 139 -23.85 -27.71 -12.27
C TYR A 139 -23.82 -28.99 -11.43
N SER A 140 -22.62 -29.52 -11.26
CA SER A 140 -22.31 -30.65 -10.39
C SER A 140 -21.09 -30.30 -9.56
N CYS A 141 -21.09 -30.63 -8.27
CA CYS A 141 -19.94 -30.42 -7.40
C CYS A 141 -19.43 -31.75 -6.85
N GLU A 142 -18.14 -31.80 -6.58
CA GLU A 142 -17.51 -32.88 -5.81
C GLU A 142 -16.58 -32.29 -4.77
N SER A 143 -16.41 -33.01 -3.65
CA SER A 143 -15.37 -32.66 -2.69
C SER A 143 -14.04 -33.13 -3.25
N VAL A 144 -13.07 -32.22 -3.30
CA VAL A 144 -11.71 -32.50 -3.76
C VAL A 144 -10.80 -32.57 -2.55
N ALA A 145 -10.03 -33.67 -2.45
CA ALA A 145 -8.96 -33.75 -1.48
C ALA A 145 -7.87 -32.75 -1.85
N VAL A 146 -7.68 -31.71 -1.03
CA VAL A 146 -6.53 -30.82 -1.16
C VAL A 146 -5.31 -31.64 -0.76
N THR A 147 -4.46 -32.00 -1.72
CA THR A 147 -3.11 -32.45 -1.42
C THR A 147 -2.31 -31.19 -1.13
N PRO A 148 -1.93 -30.90 0.13
CA PRO A 148 -1.17 -29.70 0.41
C PRO A 148 0.15 -29.82 -0.34
N GLY A 149 0.51 -28.80 -1.12
CA GLY A 149 1.89 -28.61 -1.51
C GLY A 149 2.79 -28.51 -0.27
N PRO A 150 4.12 -28.54 -0.44
CA PRO A 150 5.02 -28.35 0.69
C PRO A 150 4.62 -27.09 1.47
N THR A 151 4.38 -27.24 2.76
CA THR A 151 3.98 -26.12 3.60
C THR A 151 5.13 -25.11 3.64
N VAL A 152 4.88 -23.92 3.12
CA VAL A 152 5.81 -22.79 3.22
C VAL A 152 5.36 -21.92 4.38
N SER A 153 6.26 -21.71 5.33
CA SER A 153 6.05 -20.79 6.44
C SER A 153 6.12 -19.34 5.96
N ARG A 154 5.31 -18.45 6.54
CA ARG A 154 5.46 -16.99 6.34
C ARG A 154 6.84 -16.46 6.76
N LEU A 155 7.60 -17.24 7.53
CA LEU A 155 8.97 -16.93 7.95
C LEU A 155 10.03 -17.38 6.94
N GLU A 156 9.62 -17.97 5.80
CA GLU A 156 10.53 -18.47 4.76
C GLU A 156 10.43 -17.65 3.46
N VAL A 157 11.56 -17.36 2.83
CA VAL A 157 11.64 -16.67 1.54
C VAL A 157 11.91 -17.68 0.42
N VAL A 158 10.91 -17.91 -0.42
CA VAL A 158 10.95 -18.90 -1.52
C VAL A 158 11.75 -18.37 -2.71
N SER A 159 12.52 -19.25 -3.35
CA SER A 159 13.26 -18.95 -4.58
C SER A 159 12.33 -18.75 -5.79
N PRO A 160 12.73 -17.97 -6.82
CA PRO A 160 11.94 -17.78 -8.03
C PRO A 160 11.49 -19.07 -8.72
N ASP A 161 12.33 -20.11 -8.70
CA ASP A 161 12.00 -21.43 -9.25
C ASP A 161 11.12 -22.31 -8.34
N ALA A 162 10.73 -21.80 -7.17
CA ALA A 162 9.93 -22.46 -6.13
C ALA A 162 10.51 -23.79 -5.61
N ARG A 163 11.82 -24.01 -5.74
CA ARG A 163 12.48 -25.24 -5.26
C ARG A 163 13.05 -25.11 -3.86
N ASN A 164 13.46 -23.91 -3.47
CA ASN A 164 14.15 -23.67 -2.21
C ASN A 164 13.44 -22.60 -1.38
N ALA A 165 13.59 -22.69 -0.07
CA ALA A 165 13.12 -21.66 0.85
C ALA A 165 14.17 -21.34 1.89
N VAL A 166 14.40 -20.05 2.15
CA VAL A 166 15.41 -19.58 3.11
C VAL A 166 14.78 -19.03 4.37
N PHE A 167 15.34 -19.41 5.52
CA PHE A 167 14.88 -18.98 6.85
C PHE A 167 16.05 -18.70 7.80
N ILE A 168 15.75 -18.10 8.96
CA ILE A 168 16.72 -17.86 10.03
C ILE A 168 16.63 -18.97 11.06
N ARG A 169 17.78 -19.52 11.45
CA ARG A 169 17.94 -20.38 12.64
C ARG A 169 19.27 -20.04 13.30
N ASP A 170 19.24 -19.81 14.60
CA ASP A 170 20.42 -19.45 15.41
C ASP A 170 21.24 -18.32 14.77
N HIS A 171 20.57 -17.24 14.37
CA HIS A 171 21.15 -16.04 13.73
C HIS A 171 21.85 -16.28 12.37
N ASN A 172 21.69 -17.47 11.80
CA ASN A 172 22.25 -17.88 10.52
C ASN A 172 21.14 -18.14 9.49
N LEU A 173 21.49 -18.01 8.22
CA LEU A 173 20.59 -18.36 7.12
C LEU A 173 20.69 -19.86 6.84
N TRP A 174 19.55 -20.49 6.66
CA TRP A 174 19.39 -21.89 6.27
C TRP A 174 18.54 -21.96 5.01
N VAL A 175 18.80 -22.97 4.17
CA VAL A 175 17.97 -23.30 3.02
C VAL A 175 17.27 -24.63 3.26
N ARG A 176 16.02 -24.71 2.82
CA ARG A 176 15.22 -25.94 2.78
C ARG A 176 14.86 -26.26 1.34
N ASP A 177 15.14 -27.48 0.90
CA ASP A 177 14.60 -28.02 -0.34
C ASP A 177 13.09 -28.29 -0.14
N LEU A 178 12.26 -27.66 -0.96
CA LEU A 178 10.80 -27.76 -0.84
C LEU A 178 10.25 -29.11 -1.33
N GLY A 179 11.02 -29.86 -2.12
CA GLY A 179 10.65 -31.19 -2.61
C GLY A 179 10.99 -32.30 -1.63
N THR A 180 12.17 -32.27 -1.01
CA THR A 180 12.62 -33.31 -0.06
C THR A 180 12.38 -32.94 1.40
N GLY A 181 12.33 -31.65 1.73
CA GLY A 181 12.30 -31.15 3.09
C GLY A 181 13.68 -31.09 3.76
N ASP A 182 14.75 -31.44 3.05
CA ASP A 182 16.11 -31.39 3.59
C ASP A 182 16.55 -29.95 3.85
N GLU A 183 17.27 -29.73 4.94
CA GLU A 183 17.74 -28.42 5.36
C GLU A 183 19.26 -28.38 5.47
N SER A 184 19.86 -27.27 5.06
CA SER A 184 21.30 -27.04 5.23
C SER A 184 21.60 -25.58 5.58
N ALA A 185 22.68 -25.37 6.32
CA ALA A 185 23.12 -24.04 6.72
C ALA A 185 23.82 -23.34 5.53
N LEU A 186 23.42 -22.10 5.24
CA LEU A 186 24.08 -21.22 4.27
C LEU A 186 25.15 -20.33 4.94
N THR A 187 24.99 -20.07 6.24
CA THR A 187 25.96 -19.36 7.07
C THR A 187 26.11 -20.09 8.41
N THR A 188 27.23 -19.93 9.09
CA THR A 188 27.48 -20.65 10.36
C THR A 188 28.07 -19.80 11.48
N ASP A 189 28.45 -18.56 11.22
CA ASP A 189 29.14 -17.68 12.17
C ASP A 189 28.27 -16.51 12.67
N GLY A 190 26.98 -16.49 12.30
CA GLY A 190 26.00 -15.57 12.88
C GLY A 190 25.83 -15.78 14.38
N VAL A 191 25.73 -14.68 15.13
CA VAL A 191 25.49 -14.68 16.59
C VAL A 191 24.42 -13.64 16.94
N GLU A 192 23.94 -13.66 18.19
CA GLU A 192 23.01 -12.66 18.70
C GLU A 192 23.55 -11.24 18.45
N ASP A 193 22.67 -10.35 17.98
CA ASP A 193 23.00 -8.98 17.56
C ASP A 193 24.04 -8.85 16.42
N PHE A 194 24.48 -9.96 15.81
CA PHE A 194 25.42 -9.98 14.68
C PHE A 194 25.14 -11.11 13.67
N GLY A 195 23.86 -11.25 13.30
CA GLY A 195 23.33 -12.31 12.44
C GLY A 195 23.12 -11.90 10.97
N TYR A 196 22.75 -12.87 10.14
CA TYR A 196 22.48 -12.67 8.71
C TYR A 196 20.99 -12.47 8.43
N GLY A 197 20.66 -11.55 7.52
CA GLY A 197 19.29 -11.29 7.07
C GLY A 197 18.33 -10.83 8.18
N THR A 198 18.83 -10.44 9.36
CA THR A 198 18.02 -10.07 10.53
C THR A 198 17.05 -8.95 10.20
N ASN A 199 15.75 -9.19 10.41
CA ASN A 199 14.69 -8.22 10.22
C ASN A 199 14.37 -7.51 11.54
N ASN A 200 15.09 -6.42 11.80
CA ASN A 200 14.85 -5.56 12.97
C ASN A 200 15.18 -4.10 12.62
N ALA A 201 14.18 -3.23 12.59
CA ALA A 201 14.34 -1.78 12.44
C ALA A 201 14.10 -1.01 13.75
N GLY A 202 14.07 -1.71 14.89
CA GLY A 202 13.67 -1.16 16.18
C GLY A 202 12.16 -1.17 16.34
N TRP A 203 11.42 -0.41 15.52
CA TRP A 203 9.96 -0.30 15.62
C TRP A 203 9.19 -1.51 15.04
N THR A 204 9.85 -2.30 14.21
CA THR A 204 9.35 -3.56 13.67
C THR A 204 10.44 -4.63 13.68
N ARG A 205 10.04 -5.88 13.91
CA ARG A 205 10.93 -7.05 13.92
C ARG A 205 10.21 -8.31 13.47
N SER A 206 10.93 -9.21 12.82
CA SER A 206 10.41 -10.50 12.34
C SER A 206 11.50 -11.56 12.30
N ASP A 207 11.10 -12.83 12.42
CA ASP A 207 12.00 -13.96 12.20
C ASP A 207 12.13 -14.32 10.70
N ARG A 208 11.37 -13.65 9.82
CA ARG A 208 11.51 -13.78 8.37
C ARG A 208 12.78 -13.03 7.90
N PRO A 209 13.73 -13.68 7.22
CA PRO A 209 14.93 -13.00 6.76
C PRO A 209 14.62 -11.94 5.69
N ILE A 210 15.42 -10.89 5.68
CA ILE A 210 15.48 -9.90 4.59
C ILE A 210 16.55 -10.35 3.60
N LEU A 211 16.11 -10.74 2.41
CA LEU A 211 16.97 -11.13 1.30
C LEU A 211 16.25 -10.92 -0.03
N LYS A 212 17.01 -10.99 -1.12
CA LYS A 212 16.51 -11.02 -2.49
C LYS A 212 17.24 -12.09 -3.29
N TRP A 213 16.49 -13.07 -3.80
CA TRP A 213 17.01 -14.10 -4.70
C TRP A 213 17.42 -13.50 -6.04
N SER A 214 18.47 -14.04 -6.65
CA SER A 214 18.79 -13.77 -8.05
C SER A 214 17.71 -14.37 -8.96
N PRO A 215 17.49 -13.79 -10.16
CA PRO A 215 16.52 -14.30 -11.14
C PRO A 215 16.67 -15.79 -11.45
N ASP A 216 17.89 -16.30 -11.48
CA ASP A 216 18.20 -17.71 -11.75
C ASP A 216 18.09 -18.64 -10.52
N SER A 217 17.74 -18.12 -9.34
CA SER A 217 17.65 -18.84 -8.06
C SER A 217 18.97 -19.40 -7.51
N ARG A 218 20.13 -18.98 -8.04
CA ARG A 218 21.45 -19.52 -7.65
C ARG A 218 22.23 -18.65 -6.67
N LYS A 219 21.82 -17.39 -6.50
CA LYS A 219 22.47 -16.44 -5.59
C LYS A 219 21.44 -15.74 -4.71
N ILE A 220 21.88 -15.25 -3.55
CA ILE A 220 21.05 -14.52 -2.59
C ILE A 220 21.77 -13.24 -2.17
N ALA A 221 21.15 -12.09 -2.39
CA ALA A 221 21.61 -10.80 -1.87
C ALA A 221 21.00 -10.58 -0.49
N THR A 222 21.85 -10.29 0.49
CA THR A 222 21.45 -10.02 1.88
C THR A 222 22.55 -9.24 2.59
N PHE A 223 22.55 -9.23 3.92
CA PHE A 223 23.49 -8.52 4.74
C PHE A 223 23.72 -9.24 6.07
N ARG A 224 24.85 -8.94 6.71
CA ARG A 224 25.06 -9.18 8.12
C ARG A 224 24.68 -7.92 8.90
N HIS A 225 23.79 -8.06 9.86
CA HIS A 225 23.27 -6.96 10.68
C HIS A 225 24.09 -6.83 11.96
N ASP A 226 24.73 -5.68 12.18
CA ASP A 226 25.41 -5.34 13.44
C ASP A 226 24.53 -4.45 14.32
N ALA A 227 23.98 -5.06 15.37
CA ALA A 227 23.19 -4.43 16.41
C ALA A 227 23.92 -4.40 17.76
N ARG A 228 25.18 -4.83 17.81
CA ARG A 228 25.96 -4.87 19.06
C ARG A 228 26.20 -3.46 19.58
N GLY A 229 25.99 -3.28 20.88
CA GLY A 229 26.17 -1.98 21.53
C GLY A 229 25.03 -0.99 21.33
N VAL A 230 24.01 -1.30 20.51
CA VAL A 230 22.80 -0.48 20.39
C VAL A 230 21.97 -0.60 21.66
N GLY A 231 21.25 0.47 22.03
CA GLY A 231 20.35 0.48 23.19
C GLY A 231 19.29 -0.62 23.13
N MET A 232 18.80 -1.05 24.31
CA MET A 232 17.70 -2.01 24.42
C MET A 232 16.38 -1.28 24.63
N MET A 233 15.32 -1.73 23.95
CA MET A 233 13.93 -1.43 24.28
C MET A 233 13.37 -2.55 25.15
N TYR A 234 12.48 -2.20 26.09
CA TYR A 234 11.82 -3.14 26.97
C TYR A 234 10.31 -2.87 26.97
N LEU A 235 9.53 -3.89 26.63
CA LEU A 235 8.08 -3.90 26.80
C LEU A 235 7.68 -5.05 27.73
N VAL A 236 6.49 -4.94 28.30
CA VAL A 236 5.89 -6.02 29.09
C VAL A 236 4.51 -6.33 28.53
N ASN A 237 4.18 -7.62 28.43
CA ASN A 237 2.84 -8.00 28.00
C ASN A 237 1.79 -7.63 29.07
N THR A 238 0.56 -7.34 28.63
CA THR A 238 -0.57 -6.98 29.51
C THR A 238 -1.59 -8.10 29.63
N GLN A 239 -1.21 -9.34 29.30
CA GLN A 239 -2.08 -10.50 29.41
C GLN A 239 -2.31 -10.86 30.89
N VAL A 240 -3.48 -11.43 31.19
CA VAL A 240 -3.79 -11.91 32.54
C VAL A 240 -2.77 -12.99 32.93
N GLY A 241 -2.01 -12.76 34.01
CA GLY A 241 -0.95 -13.65 34.47
C GLY A 241 0.30 -12.87 34.90
N HIS A 242 1.42 -13.58 35.01
CA HIS A 242 2.72 -12.94 35.21
C HIS A 242 3.18 -12.26 33.92
N PRO A 243 3.62 -10.98 33.97
CA PRO A 243 4.08 -10.28 32.79
C PRO A 243 5.35 -10.93 32.24
N GLN A 244 5.44 -11.05 30.92
CA GLN A 244 6.66 -11.45 30.23
C GLN A 244 7.36 -10.22 29.68
N LEU A 245 8.67 -10.14 29.92
CA LEU A 245 9.54 -9.11 29.36
C LEU A 245 9.79 -9.43 27.88
N ASP A 246 9.55 -8.45 27.03
CA ASP A 246 9.99 -8.43 25.63
C ASP A 246 11.10 -7.39 25.49
N ALA A 247 12.29 -7.83 25.11
CA ALA A 247 13.49 -7.00 25.05
C ALA A 247 14.22 -7.21 23.73
N TRP A 248 14.61 -6.12 23.07
CA TRP A 248 15.35 -6.18 21.81
C TRP A 248 16.17 -4.91 21.58
N ARG A 249 17.11 -4.95 20.64
CA ARG A 249 17.88 -3.77 20.24
C ARG A 249 17.00 -2.76 19.52
N TYR A 250 17.11 -1.49 19.91
CA TYR A 250 16.31 -0.39 19.36
C TYR A 250 17.15 0.89 19.37
N PRO A 251 17.62 1.39 18.21
CA PRO A 251 18.29 2.67 18.14
C PRO A 251 17.28 3.82 18.32
N LEU A 252 17.56 4.74 19.22
CA LEU A 252 16.79 5.98 19.40
C LEU A 252 17.46 7.15 18.66
N PRO A 253 16.71 8.22 18.34
CA PRO A 253 17.31 9.48 17.93
C PRO A 253 18.43 9.89 18.90
N GLU A 254 19.51 10.47 18.35
CA GLU A 254 20.74 10.88 19.06
C GLU A 254 21.70 9.76 19.50
N ASP A 255 21.34 8.47 19.40
CA ASP A 255 22.27 7.38 19.75
C ASP A 255 23.55 7.43 18.92
N SER A 256 24.72 7.35 19.56
CA SER A 256 26.00 7.37 18.85
C SER A 256 26.28 6.04 18.11
N VAL A 257 25.69 4.95 18.58
CA VAL A 257 25.77 3.61 17.98
C VAL A 257 24.38 3.21 17.49
N ILE A 258 24.26 2.93 16.20
CA ILE A 258 23.02 2.48 15.56
C ILE A 258 23.29 1.23 14.73
N PHE A 259 22.21 0.61 14.24
CA PHE A 259 22.29 -0.52 13.34
C PHE A 259 23.14 -0.24 12.09
N ARG A 260 24.05 -1.16 11.80
CA ARG A 260 24.86 -1.17 10.58
C ARG A 260 24.69 -2.48 9.84
N ILE A 261 24.95 -2.45 8.54
CA ILE A 261 24.87 -3.65 7.71
C ILE A 261 26.13 -3.84 6.87
N SER A 262 26.61 -5.08 6.81
CA SER A 262 27.64 -5.49 5.85
C SER A 262 26.96 -6.28 4.75
N ARG A 263 26.89 -5.71 3.54
CA ARG A 263 26.22 -6.34 2.39
C ARG A 263 27.02 -7.53 1.87
N VAL A 264 26.32 -8.62 1.56
CA VAL A 264 26.90 -9.86 1.06
C VAL A 264 26.02 -10.46 -0.03
N VAL A 265 26.64 -11.24 -0.92
CA VAL A 265 25.95 -12.15 -1.84
C VAL A 265 26.37 -13.57 -1.50
N LEU A 266 25.41 -14.47 -1.30
CA LEU A 266 25.67 -15.89 -1.15
C LEU A 266 25.54 -16.53 -2.54
N ASN A 267 26.57 -17.23 -2.99
CA ASN A 267 26.56 -17.97 -4.25
C ASN A 267 26.44 -19.48 -3.98
N LEU A 268 25.26 -20.05 -4.24
CA LEU A 268 24.92 -21.42 -3.86
C LEU A 268 25.64 -22.48 -4.70
N ASP A 269 26.31 -22.09 -5.79
CA ASP A 269 27.13 -22.99 -6.60
C ASP A 269 28.55 -23.17 -6.05
N ARG A 270 28.96 -22.31 -5.11
CA ARG A 270 30.27 -22.37 -4.47
C ARG A 270 30.25 -23.31 -3.28
N PRO A 271 31.38 -23.94 -2.94
CA PRO A 271 31.49 -24.69 -1.70
C PRO A 271 31.28 -23.75 -0.50
N ALA A 272 30.79 -24.30 0.62
CA ALA A 272 30.36 -23.52 1.78
C ALA A 272 31.43 -22.55 2.31
N GLU A 273 32.71 -22.91 2.22
CA GLU A 273 33.85 -22.07 2.64
C GLU A 273 34.09 -20.81 1.78
N ASP A 274 33.57 -20.76 0.54
CA ASP A 274 33.72 -19.63 -0.40
C ASP A 274 32.35 -19.11 -0.90
N GLN A 275 31.27 -19.53 -0.24
CA GLN A 275 29.90 -19.19 -0.62
C GLN A 275 29.58 -17.71 -0.40
N ILE A 276 30.19 -17.07 0.59
CA ILE A 276 29.87 -15.69 0.99
C ILE A 276 30.80 -14.70 0.28
N VAL A 277 30.25 -13.92 -0.65
CA VAL A 277 30.93 -12.81 -1.32
C VAL A 277 30.59 -11.51 -0.60
N SER A 278 31.55 -10.96 0.15
CA SER A 278 31.40 -9.63 0.77
C SER A 278 31.54 -8.53 -0.26
N LEU A 279 30.64 -7.54 -0.24
CA LEU A 279 30.82 -6.36 -1.08
C LEU A 279 32.01 -5.53 -0.56
N ALA A 280 32.88 -5.08 -1.46
CA ALA A 280 34.13 -4.39 -1.19
C ALA A 280 33.90 -2.91 -0.80
N MET A 281 33.19 -2.71 0.32
CA MET A 281 32.85 -1.41 0.87
C MET A 281 32.73 -1.48 2.39
N PRO A 282 32.83 -0.34 3.10
CA PRO A 282 32.53 -0.29 4.53
C PRO A 282 31.07 -0.67 4.83
N PRO A 283 30.74 -1.06 6.07
CA PRO A 283 29.36 -1.29 6.47
C PRO A 283 28.49 -0.04 6.30
N ASP A 284 27.29 -0.22 5.75
CA ASP A 284 26.29 0.84 5.59
C ASP A 284 25.54 1.11 6.89
N GLN A 285 24.82 2.23 6.92
CA GLN A 285 23.75 2.42 7.89
C GLN A 285 22.57 1.51 7.51
N HIS A 286 21.86 0.96 8.49
CA HIS A 286 20.63 0.21 8.24
C HIS A 286 19.49 1.17 7.86
N ARG A 287 19.47 1.62 6.60
CA ARG A 287 18.52 2.59 6.03
C ARG A 287 18.25 2.26 4.56
N SER A 288 17.04 2.60 4.09
CA SER A 288 16.68 2.58 2.68
C SER A 288 16.22 3.97 2.24
N THR A 289 15.96 4.12 0.94
CA THR A 289 15.33 5.30 0.34
C THR A 289 13.83 5.32 0.58
N CYS A 290 13.19 4.19 0.89
CA CYS A 290 11.75 4.13 1.12
C CYS A 290 11.35 4.36 2.58
N SER A 291 12.26 4.12 3.55
CA SER A 291 11.99 4.26 4.99
C SER A 291 13.26 4.16 5.84
N ASP A 292 13.11 4.22 7.16
CA ASP A 292 14.14 3.89 8.14
C ASP A 292 14.42 2.39 8.29
N HIS A 293 13.73 1.54 7.52
CA HIS A 293 13.91 0.09 7.44
C HIS A 293 14.49 -0.29 6.07
N ILE A 294 15.42 -1.25 6.04
CA ILE A 294 15.96 -1.82 4.78
C ILE A 294 15.01 -2.80 4.07
N ALA A 295 13.87 -3.14 4.67
CA ALA A 295 12.83 -3.90 3.98
C ALA A 295 11.78 -2.94 3.40
N CYS A 296 11.78 -2.78 2.09
CA CYS A 296 10.76 -2.04 1.35
C CYS A 296 9.75 -3.05 0.77
N GLY A 297 8.46 -2.93 1.12
CA GLY A 297 7.43 -3.85 0.62
C GLY A 297 7.59 -5.31 1.07
N GLY A 298 8.41 -5.59 2.10
CA GLY A 298 8.62 -6.94 2.66
C GLY A 298 9.77 -7.74 2.01
N SER A 299 10.48 -7.18 1.04
CA SER A 299 11.73 -7.71 0.47
C SER A 299 12.94 -6.86 0.85
N PHE A 300 14.15 -7.28 0.49
CA PHE A 300 15.33 -6.43 0.62
C PHE A 300 15.20 -5.21 -0.30
N GLY A 301 14.92 -4.05 0.28
CA GLY A 301 14.72 -2.80 -0.44
C GLY A 301 16.04 -2.24 -0.97
N ASP A 302 15.93 -1.37 -1.98
CA ASP A 302 17.06 -0.76 -2.67
C ASP A 302 18.12 -1.74 -3.18
N VAL A 303 17.68 -2.90 -3.68
CA VAL A 303 18.55 -3.88 -4.31
C VAL A 303 17.83 -4.46 -5.51
N GLU A 304 18.39 -4.27 -6.70
CA GLU A 304 17.90 -4.84 -7.96
C GLU A 304 18.97 -5.71 -8.62
N TRP A 305 18.56 -6.86 -9.13
CA TRP A 305 19.45 -7.80 -9.81
C TRP A 305 19.50 -7.50 -11.30
N SER A 306 20.67 -7.69 -11.92
CA SER A 306 20.71 -7.88 -13.38
C SER A 306 20.03 -9.19 -13.77
N LEU A 307 19.44 -9.25 -14.97
CA LEU A 307 18.77 -10.46 -15.48
C LEU A 307 19.72 -11.65 -15.58
N ASP A 308 21.00 -11.40 -15.87
CA ASP A 308 22.05 -12.43 -15.92
C ASP A 308 22.59 -12.83 -14.54
N SER A 309 22.06 -12.23 -13.45
CA SER A 309 22.48 -12.48 -12.07
C SER A 309 23.95 -12.17 -11.76
N GLU A 310 24.67 -11.45 -12.64
CA GLU A 310 26.08 -11.13 -12.45
C GLU A 310 26.30 -9.83 -11.65
N HIS A 311 25.33 -8.93 -11.65
CA HIS A 311 25.41 -7.65 -10.95
C HIS A 311 24.19 -7.41 -10.06
N ILE A 312 24.40 -6.60 -9.03
CA ILE A 312 23.32 -5.96 -8.28
C ILE A 312 23.51 -4.45 -8.30
N VAL A 313 22.45 -3.71 -8.58
CA VAL A 313 22.38 -2.26 -8.31
C VAL A 313 21.76 -2.09 -6.93
N PHE A 314 22.35 -1.25 -6.10
CA PHE A 314 21.85 -1.00 -4.76
C PHE A 314 22.08 0.44 -4.31
N VAL A 315 21.32 0.87 -3.30
CA VAL A 315 21.43 2.22 -2.73
C VAL A 315 21.93 2.14 -1.30
N SER A 316 22.89 3.01 -0.95
CA SER A 316 23.22 3.28 0.46
C SER A 316 22.73 4.67 0.84
N SER A 317 21.86 4.73 1.85
CA SER A 317 21.27 5.96 2.36
C SER A 317 22.06 6.47 3.57
N ALA A 318 22.37 7.77 3.56
CA ALA A 318 23.04 8.43 4.67
C ALA A 318 22.14 8.49 5.91
N ARG A 319 22.77 8.60 7.09
CA ARG A 319 22.07 8.60 8.39
C ARG A 319 21.07 9.75 8.54
N ASP A 320 21.36 10.90 7.94
CA ASP A 320 20.52 12.10 7.94
C ASP A 320 19.46 12.09 6.83
N HIS A 321 19.40 11.02 6.02
CA HIS A 321 18.54 10.89 4.85
C HIS A 321 18.76 11.96 3.78
N LYS A 322 19.87 12.71 3.78
CA LYS A 322 20.13 13.76 2.78
C LYS A 322 20.85 13.29 1.53
N THR A 323 21.43 12.09 1.59
CA THR A 323 22.20 11.53 0.48
C THR A 323 21.84 10.07 0.27
N ALA A 324 21.53 9.74 -0.97
CA ALA A 324 21.39 8.36 -1.44
C ALA A 324 22.40 8.12 -2.56
N THR A 325 23.35 7.21 -2.32
CA THR A 325 24.37 6.89 -3.32
C THR A 325 24.01 5.59 -4.01
N VAL A 326 23.81 5.65 -5.32
CA VAL A 326 23.50 4.49 -6.17
C VAL A 326 24.79 3.82 -6.62
N ARG A 327 24.86 2.50 -6.45
CA ARG A 327 26.06 1.69 -6.69
C ARG A 327 25.70 0.44 -7.48
N ILE A 328 26.69 -0.10 -8.18
CA ILE A 328 26.63 -1.42 -8.81
C ILE A 328 27.73 -2.31 -8.25
N ALA A 329 27.41 -3.56 -7.97
CA ALA A 329 28.33 -4.57 -7.45
C ALA A 329 28.42 -5.77 -8.38
N ASN A 330 29.63 -6.27 -8.61
CA ASN A 330 29.83 -7.58 -9.22
C ASN A 330 29.62 -8.68 -8.17
N THR A 331 28.68 -9.58 -8.43
CA THR A 331 28.20 -10.58 -7.46
C THR A 331 29.20 -11.72 -7.21
N SER A 332 30.17 -11.89 -8.11
CA SER A 332 31.18 -12.95 -8.03
C SER A 332 32.45 -12.47 -7.30
N THR A 333 32.81 -11.19 -7.42
CA THR A 333 34.05 -10.63 -6.83
C THR A 333 33.79 -9.71 -5.65
N GLY A 334 32.56 -9.21 -5.48
CA GLY A 334 32.22 -8.21 -4.50
C GLY A 334 32.69 -6.79 -4.87
N ALA A 335 33.32 -6.59 -6.03
CA ALA A 335 33.77 -5.26 -6.45
C ALA A 335 32.58 -4.29 -6.60
N VAL A 336 32.69 -3.10 -5.99
CA VAL A 336 31.63 -2.08 -5.98
C VAL A 336 32.09 -0.84 -6.75
N THR A 337 31.20 -0.31 -7.58
CA THR A 337 31.37 0.97 -8.29
C THR A 337 30.24 1.92 -7.90
N VAL A 338 30.58 3.17 -7.59
CA VAL A 338 29.59 4.24 -7.41
C VAL A 338 29.16 4.75 -8.77
N LEU A 339 27.85 4.82 -9.01
CA LEU A 339 27.28 5.33 -10.25
C LEU A 339 26.98 6.83 -10.13
N PHE A 340 26.11 7.21 -9.20
CA PHE A 340 25.77 8.61 -8.92
C PHE A 340 25.24 8.79 -7.50
N GLU A 341 25.05 10.05 -7.11
CA GLU A 341 24.48 10.44 -5.82
C GLU A 341 23.26 11.33 -6.04
N GLU A 342 22.21 11.07 -5.25
CA GLU A 342 21.10 11.98 -5.02
C GLU A 342 21.37 12.74 -3.72
N VAL A 343 21.32 14.06 -3.77
CA VAL A 343 21.60 14.93 -2.62
C VAL A 343 20.49 15.95 -2.48
N GLU A 344 19.82 15.93 -1.34
CA GLU A 344 18.71 16.83 -1.02
C GLU A 344 19.06 17.72 0.18
N GLU A 345 18.62 18.97 0.16
CA GLU A 345 18.87 19.89 1.27
C GLU A 345 18.12 19.46 2.55
N THR A 346 16.92 18.90 2.39
CA THR A 346 16.02 18.53 3.48
C THR A 346 16.17 17.05 3.84
N PHE A 347 15.60 16.17 3.04
CA PHE A 347 15.71 14.72 3.08
C PHE A 347 15.33 14.13 1.71
N TYR A 348 15.80 12.93 1.42
CA TYR A 348 15.43 12.15 0.25
C TYR A 348 14.61 10.92 0.68
N GLU A 349 13.43 10.77 0.11
CA GLU A 349 12.58 9.59 0.20
C GLU A 349 12.12 9.23 -1.22
N SER A 350 12.28 7.97 -1.62
CA SER A 350 11.98 7.52 -2.97
C SER A 350 10.52 7.10 -3.12
N ASN A 351 9.86 7.55 -4.19
CA ASN A 351 8.59 7.00 -4.66
C ASN A 351 8.75 5.84 -5.67
N GLY A 352 9.96 5.28 -5.77
CA GLY A 352 10.27 4.11 -6.58
C GLY A 352 11.43 4.35 -7.56
N TRP A 353 12.16 3.29 -7.87
CA TRP A 353 13.19 3.26 -8.89
C TRP A 353 13.33 1.81 -9.39
N ASP A 354 13.96 1.62 -10.55
CA ASP A 354 14.22 0.29 -11.08
C ASP A 354 15.52 0.22 -11.88
N PHE A 355 16.13 -0.97 -11.94
CA PHE A 355 17.27 -1.27 -12.80
C PHE A 355 16.81 -2.02 -14.06
N LEU A 356 16.80 -1.30 -15.18
CA LEU A 356 16.42 -1.80 -16.49
C LEU A 356 17.60 -2.56 -17.08
N SER A 357 17.76 -3.79 -16.63
CA SER A 357 18.94 -4.61 -16.93
C SER A 357 19.08 -4.91 -18.42
N SER A 358 18.00 -4.92 -19.20
CA SER A 358 18.07 -5.24 -20.65
C SER A 358 18.69 -4.09 -21.43
N SER A 359 18.47 -2.86 -21.00
CA SER A 359 19.04 -1.65 -21.60
C SER A 359 20.25 -1.09 -20.85
N ASN A 360 20.60 -1.68 -19.70
CA ASN A 360 21.64 -1.22 -18.78
C ASN A 360 21.40 0.23 -18.32
N GLU A 361 20.17 0.51 -17.89
CA GLU A 361 19.72 1.84 -17.44
C GLU A 361 19.11 1.76 -16.04
N ILE A 362 19.08 2.90 -15.34
CA ILE A 362 18.38 3.03 -14.06
C ILE A 362 17.31 4.10 -14.22
N LEU A 363 16.05 3.75 -13.96
CA LEU A 363 14.96 4.71 -13.83
C LEU A 363 14.88 5.13 -12.36
N TRP A 364 15.14 6.40 -12.10
CA TRP A 364 15.33 6.95 -10.76
C TRP A 364 14.30 8.02 -10.45
N PHE A 365 13.69 7.97 -9.26
CA PHE A 365 12.85 9.04 -8.75
C PHE A 365 13.69 10.10 -8.03
N SER A 366 13.40 11.38 -8.22
CA SER A 366 14.05 12.49 -7.50
C SER A 366 13.09 13.68 -7.37
N GLN A 367 13.33 14.51 -6.36
CA GLN A 367 12.61 15.77 -6.12
C GLN A 367 13.51 16.99 -6.34
N ARG A 368 14.64 16.82 -7.05
CA ARG A 368 15.68 17.86 -7.21
C ARG A 368 15.21 19.15 -7.88
N ASP A 369 14.06 19.12 -8.57
CA ASP A 369 13.43 20.29 -9.18
C ASP A 369 12.16 20.73 -8.45
N ASP A 370 12.10 20.44 -7.14
CA ASP A 370 11.01 20.69 -6.19
C ASP A 370 9.77 19.79 -6.37
N TRP A 371 9.72 18.98 -7.44
CA TRP A 371 8.62 18.07 -7.74
C TRP A 371 9.09 16.63 -7.93
N GLY A 372 8.27 15.66 -7.53
CA GLY A 372 8.61 14.25 -7.70
C GLY A 372 8.62 13.84 -9.17
N HIS A 373 9.78 13.51 -9.73
CA HIS A 373 9.94 13.17 -11.14
C HIS A 373 10.90 12.00 -11.41
N LEU A 374 10.77 11.44 -12.61
CA LEU A 374 11.55 10.30 -13.07
C LEU A 374 12.73 10.74 -13.95
N TYR A 375 13.88 10.14 -13.74
CA TYR A 375 15.15 10.42 -14.41
C TYR A 375 15.79 9.12 -14.87
N LEU A 376 16.29 9.07 -16.10
CA LEU A 376 16.92 7.89 -16.68
C LEU A 376 18.44 8.06 -16.68
N TYR A 377 19.14 7.10 -16.09
CA TYR A 377 20.59 7.07 -15.95
C TYR A 377 21.19 5.89 -16.71
N ASP A 378 22.43 6.05 -17.18
CA ASP A 378 23.23 4.96 -17.73
C ASP A 378 23.89 4.16 -16.58
N ALA A 379 23.62 2.87 -16.49
CA ALA A 379 24.11 2.05 -15.37
C ALA A 379 25.59 1.63 -15.52
N GLY A 380 26.21 1.87 -16.68
CA GLY A 380 27.64 1.60 -16.89
C GLY A 380 28.55 2.77 -16.49
N THR A 381 28.06 4.01 -16.67
CA THR A 381 28.82 5.24 -16.46
C THR A 381 28.29 6.09 -15.30
N GLY A 382 27.05 5.88 -14.88
CA GLY A 382 26.35 6.72 -13.91
C GLY A 382 25.89 8.07 -14.47
N ALA A 383 26.02 8.29 -15.78
CA ALA A 383 25.63 9.55 -16.40
C ALA A 383 24.10 9.68 -16.49
N LEU A 384 23.56 10.85 -16.14
CA LEU A 384 22.16 11.19 -16.40
C LEU A 384 21.95 11.25 -17.92
N LYS A 385 21.06 10.41 -18.44
CA LYS A 385 20.68 10.41 -19.87
C LYS A 385 19.58 11.43 -20.13
N ARG A 386 18.56 11.46 -19.28
CA ARG A 386 17.34 12.25 -19.51
C ARG A 386 16.51 12.43 -18.24
N GLN A 387 15.79 13.55 -18.14
CA GLN A 387 14.62 13.69 -17.27
C GLN A 387 13.37 13.21 -18.03
N VAL A 388 12.74 12.13 -17.55
CA VAL A 388 11.63 11.43 -18.21
C VAL A 388 10.31 12.18 -18.01
N THR A 389 10.09 12.73 -16.82
CA THR A 389 8.92 13.58 -16.48
C THR A 389 9.37 14.92 -15.90
N GLN A 390 8.58 15.98 -16.12
CA GLN A 390 8.89 17.33 -15.64
C GLN A 390 7.61 18.20 -15.52
N GLY A 391 7.66 19.23 -14.69
CA GLY A 391 6.63 20.26 -14.56
C GLY A 391 6.22 20.49 -13.10
N ASP A 392 5.22 21.35 -12.88
CA ASP A 392 4.77 21.70 -11.53
C ASP A 392 3.73 20.69 -11.00
N TRP A 393 4.11 19.41 -10.89
CA TRP A 393 3.24 18.30 -10.49
C TRP A 393 4.05 17.05 -10.07
N ASN A 394 3.46 16.11 -9.31
CA ASN A 394 4.22 14.97 -8.79
C ASN A 394 3.92 13.64 -9.50
N VAL A 395 4.96 12.86 -9.74
CA VAL A 395 4.91 11.40 -9.84
C VAL A 395 4.86 10.81 -8.44
N LEU A 396 3.80 10.04 -8.14
CA LEU A 396 3.56 9.46 -6.82
C LEU A 396 4.00 7.99 -6.74
N ARG A 397 3.98 7.26 -7.86
CA ARG A 397 4.31 5.83 -7.91
C ARG A 397 4.51 5.35 -9.35
N ILE A 398 5.53 4.54 -9.58
CA ILE A 398 5.67 3.73 -10.80
C ILE A 398 4.72 2.51 -10.72
N MET A 399 3.86 2.34 -11.72
CA MET A 399 2.92 1.22 -11.81
C MET A 399 3.48 0.06 -12.64
N GLU A 400 4.12 0.38 -13.77
CA GLU A 400 4.73 -0.60 -14.66
C GLU A 400 5.81 0.08 -15.50
N ILE A 401 6.88 -0.66 -15.81
CA ILE A 401 7.88 -0.30 -16.80
C ILE A 401 7.89 -1.40 -17.84
N ASP A 402 7.63 -1.06 -19.10
CA ASP A 402 7.77 -1.97 -20.23
C ASP A 402 9.10 -1.65 -20.92
N GLU A 403 10.13 -2.45 -20.63
CA GLU A 403 11.46 -2.31 -21.25
C GLU A 403 11.43 -2.59 -22.77
N GLY A 404 10.50 -3.42 -23.24
CA GLY A 404 10.37 -3.78 -24.66
C GLY A 404 9.73 -2.66 -25.48
N ALA A 405 8.63 -2.10 -25.00
CA ALA A 405 7.98 -0.94 -25.58
C ALA A 405 8.66 0.39 -25.22
N ARG A 406 9.60 0.37 -24.27
CA ARG A 406 10.29 1.53 -23.70
C ARG A 406 9.33 2.59 -23.16
N THR A 407 8.36 2.15 -22.36
CA THR A 407 7.38 3.03 -21.72
C THR A 407 7.36 2.86 -20.21
N VAL A 408 6.92 3.90 -19.50
CA VAL A 408 6.61 3.85 -18.07
C VAL A 408 5.18 4.31 -17.85
N THR A 409 4.42 3.52 -17.08
CA THR A 409 3.09 3.86 -16.59
C THR A 409 3.17 4.20 -15.11
N PHE A 410 2.59 5.32 -14.68
CA PHE A 410 2.75 5.81 -13.31
C PHE A 410 1.50 6.56 -12.83
N ILE A 411 1.35 6.66 -11.51
CA ILE A 411 0.36 7.52 -10.86
C ILE A 411 0.99 8.87 -10.59
N GLY A 412 0.26 9.95 -10.88
CA GLY A 412 0.64 11.32 -10.51
C GLY A 412 -0.55 12.14 -10.03
N ASN A 413 -0.29 13.32 -9.50
CA ASN A 413 -1.32 14.27 -9.06
C ASN A 413 -0.91 15.72 -9.40
N GLU A 414 -1.80 16.68 -9.16
CA GLU A 414 -1.59 18.13 -9.31
C GLU A 414 -1.37 18.66 -10.74
N ARG A 415 -1.16 17.78 -11.73
CA ARG A 415 -1.07 18.16 -13.15
C ARG A 415 -2.40 18.63 -13.75
N GLU A 416 -3.49 17.94 -13.42
CA GLU A 416 -4.82 18.20 -13.98
C GLU A 416 -5.61 19.17 -13.10
N PRO A 417 -6.51 20.00 -13.67
CA PRO A 417 -7.30 20.94 -12.89
C PRO A 417 -8.25 20.23 -11.91
N GLY A 418 -8.43 20.80 -10.73
CA GLY A 418 -9.34 20.28 -9.71
C GLY A 418 -8.72 20.24 -8.31
N ASP A 419 -9.10 19.25 -7.52
CA ASP A 419 -8.45 18.97 -6.23
C ASP A 419 -7.03 18.43 -6.53
N PRO A 420 -5.95 19.09 -6.06
CA PRO A 420 -4.58 18.70 -6.41
C PRO A 420 -4.19 17.33 -5.85
N TYR A 421 -4.97 16.77 -4.93
CA TYR A 421 -4.77 15.43 -4.39
C TYR A 421 -5.47 14.33 -5.20
N PHE A 422 -6.21 14.67 -6.27
CA PHE A 422 -6.72 13.66 -7.19
C PHE A 422 -5.55 12.96 -7.89
N GLN A 423 -5.56 11.63 -7.79
CA GLN A 423 -4.59 10.77 -8.43
C GLN A 423 -5.09 10.34 -9.80
N TYR A 424 -4.20 10.40 -10.79
CA TYR A 424 -4.45 10.05 -12.18
C TYR A 424 -3.39 9.08 -12.69
N LEU A 425 -3.75 8.26 -13.67
CA LEU A 425 -2.82 7.36 -14.35
C LEU A 425 -2.28 8.02 -15.61
N TYR A 426 -0.96 7.96 -15.77
CA TYR A 426 -0.25 8.48 -16.93
C TYR A 426 0.65 7.43 -17.56
N ARG A 427 1.03 7.69 -18.81
CA ARG A 427 2.08 6.95 -19.52
C ARG A 427 3.00 7.92 -20.25
N THR A 428 4.27 7.56 -20.37
CA THR A 428 5.22 8.25 -21.26
C THR A 428 6.32 7.30 -21.74
N GLY A 429 7.01 7.67 -22.81
CA GLY A 429 8.17 6.95 -23.32
C GLY A 429 9.44 7.24 -22.50
N LEU A 430 10.25 6.22 -22.24
CA LEU A 430 11.55 6.35 -21.58
C LEU A 430 12.55 7.16 -22.43
N ASP A 431 12.43 7.07 -23.76
CA ASP A 431 13.29 7.78 -24.70
C ASP A 431 12.76 9.18 -25.08
N GLY A 432 11.57 9.54 -24.59
CA GLY A 432 10.88 10.79 -24.87
C GLY A 432 9.44 10.60 -25.33
N GLY A 433 8.75 11.71 -25.53
CA GLY A 433 7.31 11.75 -25.80
C GLY A 433 6.59 12.67 -24.84
N ASP A 434 5.31 12.89 -25.11
CA ASP A 434 4.44 13.63 -24.20
C ASP A 434 3.94 12.70 -23.08
N VAL A 435 3.64 13.29 -21.92
CA VAL A 435 2.97 12.57 -20.83
C VAL A 435 1.48 12.46 -21.17
N GLU A 436 1.04 11.23 -21.45
CA GLU A 436 -0.34 10.88 -21.81
C GLU A 436 -1.17 10.62 -20.55
N LEU A 437 -2.38 11.19 -20.50
CA LEU A 437 -3.35 10.96 -19.42
C LEU A 437 -4.28 9.80 -19.82
N LEU A 438 -4.29 8.72 -19.04
CA LEU A 438 -5.09 7.52 -19.31
C LEU A 438 -6.43 7.50 -18.56
N THR A 439 -6.61 8.41 -17.60
CA THR A 439 -7.82 8.52 -16.78
C THR A 439 -8.34 9.97 -16.78
N PRO A 440 -9.07 10.40 -17.82
CA PRO A 440 -9.39 11.82 -18.03
C PRO A 440 -10.56 12.37 -17.18
N ASP A 441 -11.30 11.52 -16.47
CA ASP A 441 -12.41 11.96 -15.62
C ASP A 441 -11.87 12.78 -14.43
N SER A 442 -12.41 13.98 -14.17
CA SER A 442 -11.92 14.84 -13.08
C SER A 442 -12.37 14.33 -11.70
N ALA A 443 -11.66 13.33 -11.20
CA ALA A 443 -11.95 12.60 -9.97
C ALA A 443 -10.67 11.96 -9.41
N ASN A 444 -10.75 11.37 -8.22
CA ASN A 444 -9.68 10.52 -7.71
C ASN A 444 -9.81 9.10 -8.28
N HIS A 445 -8.75 8.60 -8.91
CA HIS A 445 -8.73 7.28 -9.53
C HIS A 445 -8.10 6.21 -8.63
N THR A 446 -8.55 4.97 -8.82
CA THR A 446 -7.91 3.75 -8.33
C THR A 446 -7.91 2.74 -9.46
N VAL A 447 -6.72 2.41 -9.94
CA VAL A 447 -6.54 1.65 -11.17
C VAL A 447 -5.82 0.34 -10.87
N SER A 448 -6.26 -0.75 -11.53
CA SER A 448 -5.47 -1.98 -11.69
C SER A 448 -5.21 -2.26 -13.17
N LEU A 449 -3.99 -2.70 -13.50
CA LEU A 449 -3.58 -3.07 -14.85
C LEU A 449 -3.95 -4.54 -15.14
N SER A 450 -4.26 -4.86 -16.40
CA SER A 450 -4.36 -6.25 -16.84
C SER A 450 -2.96 -6.89 -16.97
N PRO A 451 -2.80 -8.19 -16.67
CA PRO A 451 -1.50 -8.88 -16.78
C PRO A 451 -0.93 -8.92 -18.21
N ASP A 452 -1.79 -8.87 -19.22
CA ASP A 452 -1.40 -8.85 -20.63
C ASP A 452 -1.10 -7.43 -21.16
N GLY A 453 -1.22 -6.42 -20.30
CA GLY A 453 -0.89 -5.04 -20.59
C GLY A 453 -1.86 -4.31 -21.53
N LYS A 454 -3.06 -4.85 -21.80
CA LYS A 454 -4.02 -4.24 -22.75
C LYS A 454 -5.10 -3.37 -22.13
N TYR A 455 -5.45 -3.62 -20.87
CA TYR A 455 -6.64 -3.03 -20.26
C TYR A 455 -6.36 -2.39 -18.90
N LEU A 456 -7.21 -1.43 -18.55
CA LEU A 456 -7.25 -0.80 -17.24
C LEU A 456 -8.64 -1.02 -16.63
N VAL A 457 -8.68 -1.47 -15.37
CA VAL A 457 -9.89 -1.37 -14.55
C VAL A 457 -9.74 -0.14 -13.68
N ASP A 458 -10.51 0.90 -13.99
CA ASP A 458 -10.45 2.21 -13.34
C ASP A 458 -11.72 2.44 -12.51
N THR A 459 -11.56 2.58 -11.20
CA THR A 459 -12.61 3.03 -10.29
C THR A 459 -12.33 4.46 -9.86
N TYR A 460 -13.23 5.38 -10.18
CA TYR A 460 -13.05 6.79 -9.90
C TYR A 460 -14.24 7.40 -9.18
N SER A 461 -13.96 8.35 -8.28
CA SER A 461 -14.96 9.04 -7.47
C SER A 461 -14.41 10.34 -6.90
N THR A 462 -15.28 11.15 -6.31
CA THR A 462 -14.86 12.26 -5.45
C THR A 462 -15.36 12.03 -4.04
N PRO A 463 -15.01 12.85 -3.04
CA PRO A 463 -15.54 12.69 -1.69
C PRO A 463 -17.09 12.79 -1.61
N VAL A 464 -17.73 13.31 -2.66
CA VAL A 464 -19.19 13.58 -2.70
C VAL A 464 -19.92 12.88 -3.85
N ILE A 465 -19.21 12.40 -4.86
CA ILE A 465 -19.77 11.67 -6.02
C ILE A 465 -19.42 10.18 -5.85
N PRO A 466 -20.41 9.26 -5.81
CA PRO A 466 -20.19 7.83 -5.70
C PRO A 466 -19.31 7.25 -6.81
N PRO A 467 -18.62 6.13 -6.57
CA PRO A 467 -17.70 5.57 -7.54
C PRO A 467 -18.39 4.96 -8.75
N VAL A 468 -17.70 5.12 -9.87
CA VAL A 468 -17.97 4.43 -11.13
C VAL A 468 -16.74 3.61 -11.45
N THR A 469 -16.93 2.34 -11.82
CA THR A 469 -15.87 1.50 -12.36
C THR A 469 -16.07 1.32 -13.86
N VAL A 470 -15.01 1.54 -14.63
CA VAL A 470 -14.97 1.34 -16.07
C VAL A 470 -13.80 0.46 -16.49
N LEU A 471 -13.99 -0.26 -17.60
CA LEU A 471 -12.91 -0.86 -18.36
C LEU A 471 -12.42 0.18 -19.36
N ARG A 472 -11.10 0.38 -19.45
CA ARG A 472 -10.47 1.23 -20.46
C ARG A 472 -9.47 0.46 -21.28
N ASP A 473 -9.28 0.91 -22.51
CA ASP A 473 -8.14 0.56 -23.33
C ASP A 473 -6.89 1.21 -22.72
N ARG A 474 -5.81 0.46 -22.58
CA ARG A 474 -4.57 0.98 -22.01
C ARG A 474 -3.76 1.82 -23.00
N GLU A 475 -4.00 1.65 -24.30
CA GLU A 475 -3.28 2.36 -25.35
C GLU A 475 -3.64 3.85 -25.41
N ASP A 476 -4.87 4.23 -25.07
CA ASP A 476 -5.28 5.64 -25.12
C ASP A 476 -6.16 6.08 -23.94
N GLY A 477 -6.46 5.19 -22.99
CA GLY A 477 -7.34 5.48 -21.85
C GLY A 477 -8.83 5.57 -22.21
N SER A 478 -9.20 5.25 -23.45
CA SER A 478 -10.59 5.30 -23.91
C SER A 478 -11.45 4.30 -23.15
N ARG A 479 -12.68 4.70 -22.81
CA ARG A 479 -13.63 3.85 -22.11
C ARG A 479 -14.18 2.79 -23.06
N ILE A 480 -14.02 1.52 -22.70
CA ILE A 480 -14.58 0.37 -23.41
C ILE A 480 -15.96 0.02 -22.85
N LEU A 481 -16.06 -0.14 -21.53
CA LEU A 481 -17.25 -0.70 -20.87
C LEU A 481 -17.49 -0.07 -19.50
N ALA A 482 -18.77 0.12 -19.14
CA ALA A 482 -19.19 0.38 -17.77
C ALA A 482 -19.21 -0.94 -16.97
N ILE A 483 -18.45 -1.03 -15.87
CA ILE A 483 -18.42 -2.25 -15.05
C ILE A 483 -19.35 -2.10 -13.84
N GLU A 484 -19.24 -1.01 -13.08
CA GLU A 484 -20.12 -0.76 -11.92
C GLU A 484 -20.47 0.73 -11.84
N GLU A 485 -21.67 1.02 -11.37
CA GLU A 485 -22.09 2.34 -10.92
C GLU A 485 -22.64 2.19 -9.51
N ALA A 486 -22.02 2.87 -8.55
CA ALA A 486 -22.37 2.64 -7.16
C ALA A 486 -23.77 3.16 -6.79
N ASP A 487 -24.61 2.28 -6.24
CA ASP A 487 -25.91 2.65 -5.68
C ASP A 487 -25.76 3.01 -4.20
N ILE A 488 -25.97 4.30 -3.90
CA ILE A 488 -25.95 4.85 -2.54
C ILE A 488 -27.35 5.23 -2.03
N SER A 489 -28.43 4.82 -2.70
CA SER A 489 -29.80 5.21 -2.36
C SER A 489 -30.17 4.84 -0.92
N ARG A 490 -29.75 3.66 -0.44
CA ARG A 490 -29.95 3.23 0.95
C ARG A 490 -29.14 4.06 1.93
N LEU A 491 -27.91 4.42 1.57
CA LEU A 491 -27.08 5.30 2.37
C LEU A 491 -27.74 6.68 2.51
N GLN A 492 -28.22 7.27 1.41
CA GLN A 492 -28.94 8.55 1.42
C GLN A 492 -30.23 8.47 2.25
N ALA A 493 -31.00 7.37 2.12
CA ALA A 493 -32.21 7.14 2.90
C ALA A 493 -31.95 7.03 4.41
N SER A 494 -30.74 6.66 4.83
CA SER A 494 -30.34 6.70 6.26
C SER A 494 -30.20 8.11 6.83
N GLY A 495 -30.31 9.13 5.97
CA GLY A 495 -30.08 10.54 6.28
C GLY A 495 -28.65 11.00 5.97
N TRP A 496 -27.77 10.11 5.49
CA TRP A 496 -26.37 10.42 5.19
C TRP A 496 -26.26 11.67 4.33
N GLN A 497 -25.44 12.62 4.78
CA GLN A 497 -25.02 13.77 4.00
C GLN A 497 -23.56 13.61 3.53
N PRO A 498 -23.20 14.06 2.32
CA PRO A 498 -21.82 14.08 1.87
C PRO A 498 -21.00 15.12 2.65
N PRO A 499 -19.66 14.93 2.76
CA PRO A 499 -18.78 16.00 3.23
C PRO A 499 -18.86 17.21 2.31
N MET A 500 -18.42 18.35 2.81
CA MET A 500 -18.25 19.57 2.03
C MET A 500 -16.76 19.82 1.79
N PRO A 501 -16.24 19.61 0.57
CA PRO A 501 -14.90 20.05 0.22
C PRO A 501 -14.74 21.56 0.41
N PHE A 502 -13.60 21.97 0.94
CA PHE A 502 -13.26 23.38 1.08
C PHE A 502 -11.76 23.58 0.90
N SER A 503 -11.37 24.82 0.58
CA SER A 503 -9.98 25.27 0.63
C SER A 503 -9.85 26.56 1.44
N VAL A 504 -8.70 26.73 2.10
CA VAL A 504 -8.34 27.93 2.85
C VAL A 504 -6.86 28.22 2.67
N LYS A 505 -6.45 29.49 2.83
CA LYS A 505 -5.03 29.84 2.88
C LYS A 505 -4.40 29.38 4.19
N ALA A 506 -3.20 28.81 4.10
CA ALA A 506 -2.35 28.55 5.24
C ALA A 506 -1.91 29.87 5.91
N ARG A 507 -1.20 29.75 7.03
CA ARG A 507 -0.71 30.90 7.81
C ARG A 507 0.26 31.80 7.02
N ASP A 508 0.92 31.26 6.00
CA ASP A 508 1.80 32.02 5.10
C ASP A 508 1.03 32.98 4.16
N GLY A 509 -0.29 32.79 3.99
CA GLY A 509 -1.12 33.58 3.08
C GLY A 509 -1.02 33.14 1.61
N GLU A 510 -0.23 32.12 1.30
CA GLU A 510 0.11 31.68 -0.06
C GLU A 510 -0.41 30.26 -0.32
N THR A 511 -0.11 29.30 0.55
CA THR A 511 -0.42 27.87 0.35
C THR A 511 -1.91 27.60 0.52
N ASP A 512 -2.54 26.93 -0.46
CA ASP A 512 -3.92 26.45 -0.34
C ASP A 512 -3.98 25.11 0.39
N LEU A 513 -4.76 25.04 1.47
CA LEU A 513 -5.02 23.82 2.24
C LEU A 513 -6.41 23.29 1.91
N TYR A 514 -6.49 22.02 1.51
CA TYR A 514 -7.73 21.38 1.07
C TYR A 514 -8.27 20.41 2.12
N GLY A 515 -9.49 20.62 2.57
CA GLY A 515 -10.13 19.82 3.63
C GLY A 515 -11.54 19.36 3.30
N LEU A 516 -12.09 18.55 4.19
CA LEU A 516 -13.48 18.10 4.18
C LEU A 516 -14.18 18.58 5.46
N LEU A 517 -15.31 19.27 5.32
CA LEU A 517 -16.15 19.69 6.43
C LEU A 517 -17.37 18.77 6.54
N PHE A 518 -17.59 18.23 7.73
CA PHE A 518 -18.75 17.41 8.05
C PHE A 518 -19.69 18.19 8.94
N ARG A 519 -20.93 18.41 8.49
CA ARG A 519 -21.95 19.09 9.29
C ARG A 519 -22.71 18.10 10.16
N PRO A 520 -23.20 18.54 11.33
CA PRO A 520 -24.21 17.80 12.08
C PRO A 520 -25.42 17.51 11.19
N MET A 521 -26.02 16.34 11.37
CA MET A 521 -27.13 15.86 10.54
C MET A 521 -28.37 16.78 10.61
N ASN A 522 -28.55 17.45 11.73
CA ASN A 522 -29.61 18.41 12.00
C ASN A 522 -29.10 19.87 11.99
N PHE A 523 -28.09 20.16 11.18
CA PHE A 523 -27.48 21.49 11.08
C PHE A 523 -28.54 22.59 10.89
N ASP A 524 -28.38 23.64 11.69
CA ASP A 524 -29.22 24.84 11.70
C ASP A 524 -28.29 26.04 11.61
N PRO A 525 -28.35 26.85 10.53
CA PRO A 525 -27.44 27.99 10.34
C PRO A 525 -27.62 29.10 11.39
N GLY A 526 -28.72 29.09 12.17
CA GLY A 526 -28.94 30.02 13.29
C GLY A 526 -28.28 29.61 14.60
N ARG A 527 -27.58 28.47 14.64
CA ARG A 527 -26.94 27.92 15.85
C ARG A 527 -25.42 27.82 15.71
N SER A 528 -24.75 27.86 16.85
CA SER A 528 -23.32 27.54 16.98
C SER A 528 -23.14 26.06 17.31
N TYR A 529 -22.09 25.45 16.76
CA TYR A 529 -21.73 24.05 17.00
C TYR A 529 -20.26 23.97 17.42
N PRO A 530 -19.89 23.04 18.31
CA PRO A 530 -18.49 22.75 18.57
C PRO A 530 -17.82 22.18 17.32
N ILE A 531 -16.56 22.56 17.09
CA ILE A 531 -15.75 22.01 16.00
C ILE A 531 -14.87 20.90 16.57
N VAL A 532 -14.94 19.72 15.96
CA VAL A 532 -13.96 18.65 16.18
C VAL A 532 -13.01 18.67 14.99
N ASN A 533 -11.75 19.05 15.24
CA ASN A 533 -10.70 19.02 14.23
C ASN A 533 -9.94 17.69 14.32
N TYR A 534 -10.14 16.80 13.35
CA TYR A 534 -9.36 15.57 13.23
C TYR A 534 -8.02 15.87 12.56
N LEU A 535 -6.94 15.64 13.30
CA LEU A 535 -5.59 15.99 12.87
C LEU A 535 -4.70 14.75 12.77
N TYR A 536 -4.18 14.52 11.57
CA TYR A 536 -3.01 13.70 11.31
C TYR A 536 -2.02 14.52 10.48
N PRO A 537 -0.97 15.10 11.10
CA PRO A 537 -0.04 16.01 10.45
C PRO A 537 1.22 15.28 9.94
N GLY A 538 1.10 14.01 9.57
CA GLY A 538 2.24 13.22 9.10
C GLY A 538 2.78 13.79 7.77
N PRO A 539 4.10 13.76 7.51
CA PRO A 539 4.66 14.28 6.26
C PRO A 539 4.26 13.45 5.03
N GLN A 540 3.99 12.16 5.21
CA GLN A 540 3.66 11.22 4.12
C GLN A 540 2.16 11.18 3.78
N SER A 541 1.29 11.72 4.64
CA SER A 541 -0.17 11.71 4.42
C SER A 541 -0.88 12.73 5.32
N GLY A 542 -2.06 13.20 4.91
CA GLY A 542 -2.86 14.15 5.68
C GLY A 542 -4.14 13.55 6.30
N SER A 543 -4.83 14.33 7.13
CA SER A 543 -6.08 13.94 7.80
C SER A 543 -7.19 13.44 6.87
N VAL A 544 -7.26 13.94 5.63
CA VAL A 544 -8.30 13.55 4.67
C VAL A 544 -8.09 12.11 4.18
N GLY A 545 -6.84 11.68 4.06
CA GLY A 545 -6.49 10.41 3.42
C GLY A 545 -6.85 10.41 1.93
N SER A 546 -7.59 9.39 1.50
CA SER A 546 -8.03 9.25 0.10
C SER A 546 -9.10 10.29 -0.27
N ARG A 547 -9.02 10.80 -1.49
CA ARG A 547 -10.03 11.68 -2.10
C ARG A 547 -11.17 10.92 -2.80
N SER A 548 -11.19 9.59 -2.72
CA SER A 548 -12.32 8.78 -3.21
C SER A 548 -13.53 8.87 -2.27
N PHE A 549 -14.71 8.56 -2.80
CA PHE A 549 -15.94 8.44 -2.03
C PHE A 549 -15.80 7.44 -0.88
N ARG A 550 -16.34 7.80 0.29
CA ARG A 550 -16.46 6.89 1.43
C ARG A 550 -17.80 7.09 2.14
N ALA A 551 -18.50 5.99 2.38
CA ALA A 551 -19.74 5.99 3.15
C ALA A 551 -19.51 6.42 4.61
N SER A 552 -18.37 6.02 5.18
CA SER A 552 -17.84 6.50 6.46
C SER A 552 -16.37 6.86 6.31
N HIS A 553 -15.97 7.97 6.91
CA HIS A 553 -14.56 8.30 7.11
C HIS A 553 -14.10 7.71 8.45
N ARG A 554 -12.79 7.70 8.73
CA ARG A 554 -12.26 7.22 10.03
C ARG A 554 -12.74 8.07 11.23
N ASP A 555 -13.45 9.16 10.94
CA ASP A 555 -14.11 10.01 11.92
C ASP A 555 -15.55 9.55 12.20
N PRO A 556 -15.92 9.33 13.47
CA PRO A 556 -17.33 9.21 13.82
C PRO A 556 -18.00 10.56 13.56
N ARG A 557 -19.09 10.54 12.77
CA ARG A 557 -20.01 11.69 12.73
C ARG A 557 -20.50 11.93 14.16
N VAL A 558 -20.09 13.06 14.73
CA VAL A 558 -20.52 13.44 16.09
C VAL A 558 -22.03 13.75 16.04
N PRO A 559 -22.84 13.16 16.94
CA PRO A 559 -24.31 13.17 16.87
C PRO A 559 -25.03 14.50 17.19
#